data_AF-A0A7V4EH32-F1
#
_entry.id   AF-A0A7V4EH32-F1
#
_cell.length_a   1.000
_cell.length_b   1.000
_cell.length_c   1.000
_cell.angle_alpha   90.00
_cell.angle_beta   90.00
_cell.angle_gamma   90.00
#
_symmetry.space_group_name_H-M   'P 1'
#
loop_
_entity.id
_entity.type
_entity.pdbx_description
1 polymer ?
#
loop_
_entity_poly.entity_id
_entity_poly.type
_entity_poly.pdbx_seq_one_letter_code
_entity_poly.pdbx_strand_id
1 'polypeptide(L)' 'MIFPKSKMRIIEVHDGKRPEQGWLELNTASVDLEGVSKIYINLDELETLRKEMGQASEAAERARKLLGG' A
#
# COMPACT_ATOMS: atom_id res chain seq x y z
N MET A 1 13.25 -2.39 4.44
CA MET A 1 13.64 -1.02 4.85
C MET A 1 12.51 -0.42 5.65
N ILE A 2 12.77 0.09 6.86
CA ILE A 2 11.76 0.83 7.64
C ILE A 2 11.86 2.29 7.19
N PHE A 3 10.78 2.86 6.63
CA PHE A 3 10.77 4.25 6.18
C PHE A 3 10.59 5.20 7.38
N PRO A 4 11.35 6.32 7.48
CA PRO A 4 11.22 7.24 8.62
C PRO A 4 9.83 7.88 8.70
N LYS A 5 9.13 7.73 9.83
CA LYS A 5 7.78 8.32 10.03
C LYS A 5 7.74 9.83 9.83
N SER A 6 8.81 10.54 10.18
CA SER A 6 8.93 12.00 9.97
C SER A 6 8.92 12.42 8.50
N LYS A 7 9.13 11.48 7.57
CA LYS A 7 9.08 11.70 6.11
C LYS A 7 7.80 11.14 5.49
N MET A 8 6.83 10.72 6.32
CA MET A 8 5.54 10.19 5.90
C MET A 8 4.45 11.19 6.27
N ARG A 9 3.46 11.38 5.40
CA ARG A 9 2.25 12.13 5.74
C ARG A 9 1.04 11.60 4.98
N ILE A 10 -0.13 11.73 5.57
CA ILE A 10 -1.40 11.50 4.88
C ILE A 10 -1.86 12.82 4.28
N ILE A 11 -2.25 12.80 3.00
CA ILE A 11 -2.83 13.95 2.29
C ILE A 11 -4.14 13.53 1.62
N GLU A 12 -5.09 14.46 1.53
CA GLU A 12 -6.41 14.14 0.95
C GLU A 12 -6.40 14.10 -0.59
N VAL A 13 -5.59 14.94 -1.23
CA VAL A 13 -5.64 15.17 -2.68
C VAL A 13 -4.26 15.03 -3.29
N HIS A 14 -4.16 14.24 -4.35
CA HIS A 14 -3.00 14.13 -5.22
C HIS A 14 -3.48 13.91 -6.65
N ASP A 15 -2.90 14.61 -7.61
CA ASP A 15 -3.23 14.50 -9.04
C ASP A 15 -4.75 14.62 -9.35
N GLY A 16 -5.43 15.56 -8.67
CA GLY A 16 -6.87 15.79 -8.82
C GLY A 16 -7.77 14.69 -8.24
N LYS A 17 -7.20 13.61 -7.69
CA LYS A 17 -7.93 12.49 -7.09
C LYS A 17 -8.03 12.64 -5.57
N ARG A 18 -9.21 12.33 -5.04
CA ARG A 18 -9.53 12.36 -3.61
C ARG A 18 -10.15 11.01 -3.17
N PRO A 19 -9.32 9.98 -2.95
CA PRO A 19 -9.77 8.70 -2.40
C PRO A 19 -10.31 8.89 -0.97
N GLU A 20 -11.15 7.96 -0.52
CA GLU A 20 -11.82 8.06 0.78
C GLU A 20 -10.82 8.02 1.94
N GLN A 21 -9.82 7.15 1.84
CA GLN A 21 -8.78 7.01 2.87
C GLN A 21 -7.59 7.95 2.66
N GLY A 22 -7.58 8.71 1.57
CA GLY A 22 -6.50 9.63 1.22
C GLY A 22 -5.27 8.94 0.62
N TRP A 23 -4.15 9.66 0.64
CA TRP A 23 -2.88 9.26 0.07
C TRP A 23 -1.80 9.24 1.14
N LEU A 24 -0.94 8.24 1.11
CA LEU A 24 0.34 8.26 1.83
C LEU A 24 1.42 8.88 0.94
N GLU A 25 1.89 10.07 1.31
CA GLU A 25 3.07 10.71 0.72
C GLU A 25 4.33 10.30 1.49
N LEU A 26 5.33 9.81 0.76
CA LEU A 26 6.67 9.51 1.27
C LEU A 26 7.67 10.49 0.66
N ASN A 27 8.36 11.27 1.50
CA ASN A 27 9.40 12.19 1.03
C ASN A 27 10.75 11.44 0.91
N THR A 28 11.22 11.29 -0.33
CA THR A 28 12.43 10.53 -0.67
C THR A 28 13.65 11.42 -0.93
N ALA A 29 13.55 12.74 -0.76
CA ALA A 29 14.63 13.70 -1.09
C ALA A 29 15.96 13.56 -0.30
N SER A 30 16.05 12.56 0.57
CA SER A 30 17.23 12.23 1.39
C SER A 30 17.45 10.72 1.51
N VAL A 31 16.72 9.96 0.69
CA VAL A 31 16.97 8.56 0.40
C VAL A 31 17.57 8.59 -1.01
N ASP A 32 18.60 7.80 -1.26
CA ASP A 32 19.40 7.82 -2.50
C ASP A 32 18.61 7.27 -3.72
N LEU A 33 17.43 7.81 -3.95
CA LEU A 33 16.50 7.49 -5.02
C LEU A 33 16.67 8.58 -6.09
N GLU A 34 17.51 8.30 -7.08
CA GLU A 34 17.80 9.25 -8.16
C GLU A 34 16.50 9.73 -8.83
N GLY A 35 16.32 11.05 -8.86
CA GLY A 35 15.24 11.71 -9.61
C GLY A 35 13.85 11.70 -8.98
N VAL A 36 13.60 10.96 -7.89
CA VAL A 36 12.28 10.91 -7.23
C VAL A 36 12.34 11.61 -5.88
N SER A 37 11.64 12.74 -5.76
CA SER A 37 11.55 13.49 -4.49
C SER A 37 10.41 13.02 -3.58
N LYS A 38 9.36 12.43 -4.16
CA LYS A 38 8.16 11.99 -3.45
C LYS A 38 7.54 10.75 -4.09
N ILE A 39 7.04 9.83 -3.25
CA ILE A 39 6.22 8.69 -3.65
C ILE A 39 4.82 8.88 -3.07
N TYR A 40 3.79 8.58 -3.86
CA TYR A 40 2.39 8.67 -3.46
C TYR A 40 1.74 7.29 -3.56
N ILE A 41 1.07 6.87 -2.50
CA ILE A 41 0.36 5.58 -2.43
C ILE A 41 -1.10 5.88 -2.12
N ASN A 42 -2.00 5.45 -3.01
CA ASN A 42 -3.43 5.51 -2.77
C ASN A 42 -3.82 4.48 -1.69
N LEU A 43 -4.44 4.93 -0.60
CA LEU A 43 -4.77 4.05 0.52
C LEU A 43 -5.97 3.14 0.23
N ASP A 44 -6.90 3.54 -0.64
CA ASP A 44 -8.03 2.70 -1.06
C ASP A 44 -7.54 1.50 -1.89
N GLU A 45 -6.57 1.73 -2.78
CA GLU A 45 -5.94 0.67 -3.58
C GLU A 45 -5.12 -0.28 -2.70
N LEU A 46 -4.44 0.25 -1.68
CA LEU A 46 -3.72 -0.57 -0.71
C LEU A 46 -4.67 -1.47 0.08
N GLU A 47 -5.84 -0.98 0.47
CA GLU A 47 -6.86 -1.80 1.13
C GLU A 47 -7.39 -2.91 0.21
N THR A 48 -7.63 -2.58 -1.06
CA THR A 48 -8.06 -3.54 -2.09
C THR A 48 -7.02 -4.65 -2.26
N LEU A 49 -5.74 -4.30 -2.38
CA LEU A 49 -4.65 -5.27 -2.47
C LEU A 49 -4.58 -6.19 -1.25
N ARG A 50 -4.79 -5.66 -0.04
CA ARG A 50 -4.85 -6.47 1.18
C ARG A 50 -6.01 -7.46 1.17
N LYS A 51 -7.18 -7.03 0.69
CA LYS A 51 -8.36 -7.90 0.56
C LYS A 51 -8.10 -9.04 -0.43
N GLU A 52 -7.52 -8.73 -1.59
CA GLU A 52 -7.16 -9.73 -2.61
C GLU A 52 -6.15 -10.76 -2.08
N MET A 53 -5.11 -10.31 -1.38
CA MET A 53 -4.12 -11.21 -0.76
C MET A 53 -4.76 -12.10 0.32
N GLY A 54 -5.67 -11.56 1.13
CA GLY A 54 -6.42 -12.33 2.13
C GLY A 54 -7.27 -13.42 1.48
N GLN A 55 -7.99 -13.10 0.41
CA GLN A 55 -8.82 -14.04 -0.33
C GLN A 55 -7.99 -15.16 -0.99
N ALA A 56 -6.84 -14.82 -1.58
CA ALA A 56 -5.92 -15.80 -2.16
C ALA A 56 -5.38 -16.77 -1.09
N SER A 57 -5.05 -16.26 0.09
CA SER A 57 -4.61 -17.08 1.23
C SER A 57 -5.72 -18.02 1.71
N GLU A 58 -6.95 -17.54 1.82
CA GLU A 58 -8.10 -18.36 2.23
C GLU A 58 -8.44 -19.45 1.19
N ALA A 59 -8.35 -19.14 -0.10
CA ALA A 59 -8.57 -20.11 -1.16
C ALA A 59 -7.52 -21.24 -1.12
N ALA A 60 -6.26 -20.90 -0.87
CA ALA A 60 -5.17 -21.86 -0.71
C ALA A 60 -5.36 -22.73 0.57
N GLU A 61 -5.81 -22.13 1.67
CA GLU A 61 -6.15 -22.83 2.92
C GLU A 61 -7.28 -23.86 2.71
N ARG A 62 -8.34 -23.46 2.00
CA ARG A 62 -9.48 -24.33 1.66
C ARG A 62 -9.06 -25.46 0.73
N ALA A 63 -8.24 -25.18 -0.29
CA ALA A 63 -7.71 -26.21 -1.18
C ALA A 63 -6.88 -27.26 -0.42
N ARG A 64 -6.05 -26.84 0.55
CA ARG A 64 -5.30 -27.78 1.41
C ARG A 64 -6.22 -28.66 2.25
N LYS A 65 -7.28 -28.10 2.85
CA LYS A 65 -8.27 -28.88 3.63
C LYS A 65 -9.06 -29.88 2.78
N LEU A 66 -9.32 -29.57 1.51
CA LEU A 66 -10.03 -30.47 0.59
C LEU A 66 -9.13 -31.60 0.03
N LEU A 67 -7.82 -31.36 -0.05
CA LEU A 67 -6.85 -32.32 -0.61
C LEU A 67 -6.18 -33.22 0.44
N GLY A 68 -6.48 -33.03 1.72
CA GLY A 68 -5.94 -33.85 2.80
C GLY A 68 -6.26 -33.29 4.17
N GLY A 69 -7.45 -33.63 4.67
CA GLY A 69 -7.72 -33.77 6.10
C GLY A 69 -7.57 -35.23 6.50
#